data_AF-A0A7X6YFA9-F1
#
_entry.id   AF-A0A7X6YFA9-F1
#
_cell.length_a   1.000
_cell.length_b   1.000
_cell.length_c   1.000
_cell.angle_alpha   90.00
_cell.angle_beta   90.00
_cell.angle_gamma   90.00
#
_symmetry.space_group_name_H-M   'P 1'
#
loop_
_entity.id
_entity.type
_entity.pdbx_description
1 polymer ?
#
loop_
_entity_poly.entity_id
_entity_poly.type
_entity_poly.pdbx_seq_one_letter_code
_entity_poly.pdbx_strand_id
1 'polypeptide(L)'
;LKTYHGKPGKGAGVEFNIKEGPITMLSIGVKADGRMKFIVAEGESMAGPIPPTGNTNTHGRFLPDVRTFLLRWAAEGPTHHFALGVGHHAASLVKLAKVLGIEAVVVTPTV
;
A
#
# COMPACT_ATOMS: atom_id res chain seq x y z
N LEU A 1 -12.81 -0.35 28.70
CA LEU A 1 -11.91 -1.37 28.10
C LEU A 1 -10.47 -0.99 28.47
N LYS A 2 -9.73 -1.85 29.20
CA LYS A 2 -8.31 -1.62 29.50
C LYS A 2 -7.57 -1.43 28.16
N THR A 3 -6.99 -0.25 27.97
CA THR A 3 -6.63 0.42 26.70
C THR A 3 -5.53 -0.26 25.87
N TYR A 4 -5.16 -1.49 26.21
CA TYR A 4 -4.10 -2.24 25.55
C TYR A 4 -4.62 -3.63 25.18
N HIS A 5 -5.63 -3.68 24.30
CA HIS A 5 -5.97 -4.93 23.64
C HIS A 5 -4.84 -5.29 22.66
N GLY A 6 -4.13 -6.39 22.92
CA GLY A 6 -3.23 -7.03 21.95
C GLY A 6 -1.72 -6.81 22.10
N LYS A 7 -1.25 -6.04 23.09
CA LYS A 7 0.20 -5.86 23.36
C LYS A 7 0.56 -6.13 24.83
N PRO A 8 0.46 -7.38 25.34
CA PRO A 8 1.10 -7.70 26.62
C PRO A 8 2.63 -7.60 26.46
N GLY A 9 3.28 -6.60 27.08
CA GLY A 9 4.73 -6.43 27.04
C GLY A 9 5.20 -4.97 26.90
N LYS A 10 6.52 -4.78 26.77
CA LYS A 10 7.17 -3.48 26.53
C LYS A 10 8.32 -3.67 25.54
N GLY A 11 8.44 -2.78 24.55
CA GLY A 11 9.45 -2.82 23.51
C GLY A 11 9.62 -1.45 22.86
N ALA A 12 10.72 -1.23 22.14
CA ALA A 12 10.97 0.02 21.43
C ALA A 12 10.12 0.08 20.15
N GLY A 13 9.35 1.15 19.99
CA GLY A 13 8.72 1.52 18.72
C GLY A 13 9.59 2.54 17.98
N VAL A 14 9.47 2.59 16.65
CA VAL A 14 10.09 3.64 15.84
C VAL A 14 8.98 4.39 15.13
N GLU A 15 8.92 5.70 15.36
CA GLU A 15 7.98 6.60 14.72
C GLU A 15 8.76 7.63 13.91
N PHE A 16 8.46 7.71 12.62
CA PHE A 16 9.00 8.69 11.69
C PHE A 16 8.02 8.94 10.55
N ASN A 17 8.22 10.02 9.81
CA ASN A 17 7.50 10.27 8.57
C ASN A 17 8.29 9.66 7.40
N ILE A 18 7.60 8.94 6.51
CA ILE A 18 8.22 8.58 5.23
C ILE A 18 8.41 9.84 4.38
N LYS A 19 9.31 9.76 3.40
CA LYS A 19 9.55 10.87 2.46
C LYS A 19 8.23 11.28 1.77
N GLU A 20 7.94 12.58 1.80
CA GLU A 20 6.83 13.17 1.04
C GLU A 20 7.05 13.04 -0.47
N GLY A 21 5.95 13.06 -1.23
CA GLY A 21 5.96 12.91 -2.68
C GLY A 21 5.61 11.49 -3.14
N PRO A 22 6.08 11.07 -4.33
CA PRO A 22 5.62 9.84 -4.98
C PRO A 22 5.74 8.59 -4.11
N ILE A 23 4.69 7.77 -4.09
CA ILE A 23 4.65 6.46 -3.41
C ILE A 23 3.97 5.40 -4.28
N THR A 24 4.37 4.14 -4.08
CA THR A 24 3.78 2.97 -4.72
C THR A 24 3.34 1.97 -3.66
N MET A 25 2.10 1.50 -3.75
CA MET A 25 1.58 0.35 -3.02
C MET A 25 1.65 -0.91 -3.89
N LEU A 26 2.08 -2.02 -3.30
CA LEU A 26 2.05 -3.34 -3.90
C LEU A 26 1.42 -4.35 -2.93
N SER A 27 0.30 -4.94 -3.33
CA SER A 27 -0.24 -6.15 -2.71
C SER A 27 0.08 -7.35 -3.60
N ILE A 28 0.48 -8.45 -2.97
CA ILE A 28 0.75 -9.74 -3.62
C ILE A 28 -0.20 -10.75 -2.97
N GLY A 29 -1.06 -11.36 -3.78
CA GLY A 29 -2.03 -12.35 -3.34
C GLY A 29 -2.00 -13.61 -4.19
N VAL A 30 -2.79 -14.60 -3.77
CA VAL A 30 -3.00 -15.86 -4.49
C VAL A 30 -4.48 -15.94 -4.86
N LYS A 31 -4.77 -16.17 -6.15
CA LYS A 31 -6.13 -16.33 -6.66
C LYS A 31 -6.68 -17.72 -6.32
N ALA A 32 -7.99 -17.90 -6.55
CA ALA A 32 -8.65 -19.20 -6.34
C ALA A 32 -8.05 -20.35 -7.17
N ASP A 33 -7.41 -20.04 -8.31
CA ASP A 33 -6.71 -21.01 -9.16
C ASP A 33 -5.25 -21.28 -8.72
N GLY A 34 -4.84 -20.78 -7.55
CA GLY A 34 -3.50 -20.96 -7.01
C GLY A 34 -2.41 -20.07 -7.62
N ARG A 35 -2.73 -19.23 -8.63
CA ARG A 35 -1.75 -18.34 -9.25
C ARG A 35 -1.59 -17.04 -8.46
N MET A 36 -0.36 -16.53 -8.41
CA MET A 36 -0.07 -15.23 -7.82
C MET A 36 -0.64 -14.08 -8.67
N LYS A 37 -0.97 -12.97 -8.00
CA LYS A 37 -1.39 -11.72 -8.62
C LYS A 37 -0.78 -10.53 -7.90
N PHE A 38 -0.33 -9.54 -8.68
CA PHE A 38 0.10 -8.24 -8.19
C PHE A 38 -1.01 -7.22 -8.36
N ILE A 39 -1.27 -6.44 -7.31
CA ILE A 39 -2.20 -5.31 -7.34
C ILE A 39 -1.39 -4.08 -6.93
N VAL A 40 -1.33 -3.10 -7.82
CA VAL A 40 -0.44 -1.94 -7.72
C VAL A 40 -1.27 -0.66 -7.71
N ALA A 41 -0.87 0.29 -6.88
CA ALA A 41 -1.42 1.63 -6.88
C ALA A 41 -0.30 2.66 -6.69
N GLU A 42 -0.40 3.80 -7.37
CA GLU A 42 0.51 4.93 -7.22
C GLU A 42 -0.23 6.14 -6.69
N GLY A 43 0.44 6.89 -5.83
CA GLY A 43 -0.10 8.08 -5.20
C GLY A 43 1.01 8.97 -4.68
N GLU A 44 0.67 9.83 -3.74
CA GLU A 44 1.61 10.74 -3.08
C GLU A 44 1.48 10.63 -1.55
N SER A 45 2.62 10.59 -0.87
CA SER A 45 2.75 10.85 0.56
C SER A 45 2.67 12.36 0.78
N MET A 46 1.63 12.80 1.47
CA MET A 46 1.34 14.21 1.73
C MET A 46 1.85 14.63 3.11
N ALA A 47 2.29 15.89 3.21
CA ALA A 47 2.52 16.53 4.48
C ALA A 47 1.22 16.63 5.29
N GLY A 48 1.30 16.42 6.61
CA GLY A 48 0.16 16.59 7.51
C GLY A 48 0.39 16.01 8.90
N PRO A 49 -0.44 16.39 9.88
CA PRO A 49 -0.35 15.84 11.24
C PRO A 49 -0.73 14.36 11.25
N ILE A 50 0.08 13.51 11.90
CA ILE A 50 -0.22 12.08 12.09
C ILE A 50 -0.63 11.79 13.55
N PRO A 51 -1.45 10.75 13.80
CA PRO A 51 -1.81 10.36 15.17
C PRO A 51 -0.57 9.90 15.97
N PRO A 52 -0.34 10.41 17.20
CA PRO A 52 0.82 10.07 18.03
C PRO A 52 0.64 8.68 18.64
N THR A 53 0.84 7.65 17.82
CA THR A 53 0.53 6.25 18.13
C THR A 53 1.76 5.38 18.36
N GLY A 54 2.97 5.93 18.19
CA GLY A 54 4.22 5.17 18.28
C GLY A 54 4.55 4.35 17.03
N ASN A 55 3.82 4.57 15.92
CA ASN A 55 3.99 3.88 14.65
C ASN A 55 4.26 4.89 13.52
N THR A 56 5.09 4.52 12.55
CA THR A 56 5.23 5.23 11.28
C THR A 56 3.89 5.31 10.55
N ASN A 57 3.51 6.52 10.14
CA ASN A 57 2.28 6.81 9.40
C ASN A 57 2.60 7.71 8.19
N THR A 58 1.71 7.71 7.21
CA THR A 58 1.74 8.63 6.06
C THR A 58 0.33 8.96 5.60
N HIS A 59 0.12 10.17 5.11
CA HIS A 59 -1.11 10.56 4.43
C HIS A 59 -1.00 10.21 2.95
N GLY A 60 -1.55 9.07 2.55
CA GLY A 60 -1.58 8.66 1.14
C GLY A 60 -2.72 9.34 0.37
N ARG A 61 -2.38 10.10 -0.67
CA ARG A 61 -3.34 10.62 -1.65
C ARG A 61 -3.27 9.81 -2.94
N PHE A 62 -4.41 9.28 -3.36
CA PHE A 62 -4.54 8.46 -4.57
C PHE A 62 -5.62 9.02 -5.50
N LEU A 63 -5.35 8.98 -6.80
CA LEU A 63 -6.26 9.48 -7.83
C LEU A 63 -7.32 8.43 -8.23
N PRO A 64 -8.48 8.86 -8.76
CA PRO A 64 -8.92 10.26 -8.85
C PRO A 64 -9.39 10.82 -7.49
N ASP A 65 -9.83 9.94 -6.59
CA ASP A 65 -10.28 10.26 -5.24
C ASP A 65 -10.21 8.99 -4.38
N VAL A 66 -10.22 9.16 -3.05
CA VAL A 66 -10.07 8.04 -2.10
C VAL A 66 -11.13 6.96 -2.27
N ARG A 67 -12.38 7.33 -2.59
CA ARG A 67 -13.48 6.37 -2.72
C ARG A 67 -13.30 5.54 -3.98
N THR A 68 -13.05 6.18 -5.10
CA THR A 68 -12.84 5.49 -6.38
C THR A 68 -11.59 4.61 -6.32
N PHE A 69 -10.49 5.11 -5.74
CA PHE A 69 -9.28 4.33 -5.52
C PHE A 69 -9.57 3.08 -4.68
N LEU A 70 -10.18 3.24 -3.50
CA LEU A 70 -10.45 2.11 -2.61
C LEU A 70 -11.40 1.08 -3.23
N LEU A 71 -12.40 1.53 -4.00
CA LEU A 71 -13.30 0.61 -4.72
C LEU A 71 -12.54 -0.22 -5.75
N ARG A 72 -11.67 0.40 -6.56
CA ARG A 72 -10.86 -0.32 -7.56
C ARG A 72 -9.85 -1.24 -6.89
N TRP A 73 -9.16 -0.75 -5.85
CA TRP A 73 -8.22 -1.55 -5.06
C TRP A 73 -8.91 -2.78 -4.48
N ALA A 74 -10.04 -2.61 -3.77
CA ALA A 74 -10.76 -3.71 -3.15
C ALA A 74 -11.36 -4.69 -4.15
N ALA A 75 -11.83 -4.22 -5.32
CA ALA A 75 -12.40 -5.07 -6.36
C ALA A 75 -11.38 -6.09 -6.91
N GLU A 76 -10.08 -5.79 -6.85
CA GLU A 76 -9.02 -6.70 -7.30
C GLU A 76 -8.66 -7.79 -6.28
N GLY A 77 -9.22 -7.74 -5.06
CA GLY A 77 -9.01 -8.72 -3.98
C GLY A 77 -7.64 -8.65 -3.27
N PRO A 78 -7.17 -7.49 -2.80
CA PRO A 78 -5.87 -7.33 -2.17
C PRO A 78 -5.88 -7.88 -0.73
N THR A 79 -4.67 -8.15 -0.23
CA THR A 79 -4.43 -8.43 1.19
C THR A 79 -4.48 -7.14 2.01
N HIS A 80 -4.76 -7.26 3.32
CA HIS A 80 -4.70 -6.12 4.25
C HIS A 80 -3.25 -5.64 4.50
N HIS A 81 -2.26 -6.53 4.35
CA HIS A 81 -0.85 -6.16 4.29
C HIS A 81 -0.45 -5.82 2.86
N PHE A 82 0.34 -4.76 2.69
CA PHE A 82 0.93 -4.39 1.41
C PHE A 82 2.30 -3.76 1.65
N ALA A 83 3.17 -3.79 0.64
CA ALA A 83 4.40 -3.03 0.64
C ALA A 83 4.11 -1.58 0.21
N LEU A 84 4.72 -0.62 0.88
CA LEU A 84 4.68 0.79 0.52
C LEU A 84 6.11 1.27 0.22
N GLY A 85 6.37 1.62 -1.03
CA GLY A 85 7.67 2.09 -1.50
C GLY A 85 7.65 3.58 -1.85
N VAL A 86 8.75 4.28 -1.60
CA VAL A 86 8.97 5.65 -2.07
C VAL A 86 9.30 5.63 -3.56
N GLY A 87 8.66 6.50 -4.33
CA GLY A 87 8.75 6.58 -5.80
C GLY A 87 7.54 5.98 -6.51
N HIS A 88 7.42 6.27 -7.80
CA HIS A 88 6.48 5.63 -8.73
C HIS A 88 7.20 4.47 -9.44
N HIS A 89 6.82 3.24 -9.08
CA HIS A 89 7.45 2.01 -9.53
C HIS A 89 6.50 1.07 -10.28
N ALA A 90 5.26 1.48 -10.56
CA ALA A 90 4.26 0.62 -11.19
C ALA A 90 4.74 0.05 -12.52
N ALA A 91 5.39 0.87 -13.37
CA ALA A 91 5.94 0.41 -14.65
C ALA A 91 6.99 -0.71 -14.46
N SER A 92 7.89 -0.55 -13.48
CA SER A 92 8.91 -1.54 -13.14
C SER A 92 8.28 -2.82 -12.59
N LEU A 93 7.26 -2.71 -11.73
CA LEU A 93 6.54 -3.84 -11.15
C LEU A 93 5.73 -4.61 -12.21
N VAL A 94 5.07 -3.92 -13.13
CA VAL A 94 4.36 -4.54 -14.27
C VAL A 94 5.36 -5.26 -15.18
N LYS A 95 6.51 -4.64 -15.46
CA LYS A 95 7.59 -5.29 -16.24
C LYS A 95 8.10 -6.54 -15.56
N LEU A 96 8.31 -6.49 -14.24
CA LEU A 96 8.74 -7.65 -13.45
C LEU A 96 7.69 -8.76 -13.48
N ALA A 97 6.41 -8.43 -13.24
CA ALA A 97 5.32 -9.39 -13.28
C ALA A 97 5.24 -10.11 -14.64
N LYS A 98 5.42 -9.36 -15.75
CA LYS A 98 5.50 -9.94 -17.10
C LYS A 98 6.64 -10.95 -17.24
N VAL A 99 7.84 -10.64 -16.74
CA VAL A 99 8.99 -11.55 -16.78
C VAL A 99 8.72 -12.82 -15.96
N LEU A 100 8.02 -12.68 -14.83
CA LEU A 100 7.69 -13.79 -13.92
C LEU A 100 6.43 -14.57 -14.34
N GLY A 101 5.71 -14.16 -15.38
CA GLY A 101 4.42 -14.76 -15.75
C GLY A 101 3.31 -14.54 -14.71
N ILE A 102 3.41 -13.48 -13.92
CA ILE A 102 2.45 -13.09 -12.89
C ILE A 102 1.48 -12.06 -13.45
N GLU A 103 0.19 -12.23 -13.18
CA GLU A 103 -0.83 -11.24 -13.50
C GLU A 103 -0.60 -9.98 -12.65
N ALA A 104 -0.60 -8.80 -13.28
CA ALA A 104 -0.49 -7.53 -12.59
C ALA A 104 -1.56 -6.55 -13.06
N VAL A 105 -2.16 -5.84 -12.09
CA VAL A 105 -3.13 -4.77 -12.35
C VAL A 105 -2.69 -3.49 -11.63
N VAL A 106 -2.80 -2.36 -12.32
CA VAL A 106 -2.60 -1.03 -11.74
C VAL A 106 -3.97 -0.37 -11.59
N VAL A 107 -4.36 -0.02 -10.37
CA VAL A 107 -5.73 0.45 -10.08
C VAL A 107 -5.88 1.98 -10.05
N THR A 108 -4.75 2.68 -10.10
CA THR A 108 -4.67 4.15 -10.22
C THR A 108 -4.35 4.54 -11.66
N PRO A 109 -4.76 5.74 -12.11
CA PRO A 109 -4.32 6.27 -13.40
C PRO A 109 -2.79 6.37 -13.46
N THR A 110 -2.23 6.28 -14.66
CA THR A 110 -0.85 6.69 -14.89
C THR A 110 -0.72 8.17 -14.58
N VAL A 111 0.26 8.50 -13.74
CA VAL A 111 0.60 9.88 -13.35
C VAL A 111 1.54 10.50 -14.37
#